data_AF-A0A6V7LKN8-F1
#
_entry.id   AF-A0A6V7LKN8-F1
#
_cell.length_a   1.000
_cell.length_b   1.000
_cell.length_c   1.000
_cell.angle_alpha   90.00
_cell.angle_beta   90.00
_cell.angle_gamma   90.00
#
_symmetry.space_group_name_H-M   'P 1'
#
loop_
_entity.id
_entity.type
_entity.pdbx_description
1 polymer ?
#
loop_
_entity_poly.entity_id
_entity_poly.type
_entity_poly.pdbx_seq_one_letter_code
_entity_poly.pdbx_strand_id
1 'polypeptide(L)' 'PEILHYEPITLAADMWSLGVTTYVLLTGFSPFGGETDQETFKNISQGEVDFPDELFEDISAQARDFIAKLLVLDP' A
#
# COMPACT_ATOMS: atom_id res chain seq x y z
N PRO A 1 -9.80 0.26 -1.48
CA PRO A 1 -9.52 -0.54 -2.69
C PRO A 1 -10.80 -1.14 -3.28
N GLU A 2 -10.90 -1.16 -4.61
CA GLU A 2 -12.07 -1.55 -5.42
C GLU A 2 -12.72 -2.88 -4.95
N ILE A 3 -11.88 -3.87 -4.60
CA ILE A 3 -12.30 -5.21 -4.13
C ILE A 3 -13.08 -5.14 -2.81
N LEU A 4 -12.70 -4.25 -1.90
CA LEU A 4 -13.40 -4.06 -0.62
C LEU A 4 -14.71 -3.28 -0.78
N HIS A 5 -14.86 -2.52 -1.87
CA HIS A 5 -16.02 -1.70 -2.15
C HIS A 5 -17.01 -2.35 -3.14
N TYR A 6 -16.74 -3.58 -3.60
CA TYR A 6 -17.55 -4.28 -4.63
C TYR A 6 -17.65 -3.52 -5.95
N GLU A 7 -16.63 -2.73 -6.27
CA GLU A 7 -16.54 -2.01 -7.55
C GLU A 7 -16.01 -2.93 -8.66
N PRO A 8 -16.27 -2.62 -9.94
CA PRO A 8 -15.73 -3.40 -11.05
C PRO A 8 -14.20 -3.39 -10.99
N ILE A 9 -13.60 -4.57 -10.87
CA ILE A 9 -12.13 -4.71 -10.83
C ILE A 9 -11.56 -4.19 -12.15
N THR A 10 -10.66 -3.22 -12.05
CA THR A 10 -9.93 -2.68 -13.20
C THR A 10 -8.45 -3.10 -13.17
N LEU A 11 -7.68 -2.67 -14.18
CA LEU A 11 -6.22 -2.85 -14.19
C LEU A 11 -5.53 -2.11 -13.02
N ALA A 12 -6.20 -1.16 -12.37
CA ALA A 12 -5.65 -0.46 -11.21
C ALA A 12 -5.49 -1.39 -10.00
N ALA A 13 -6.26 -2.48 -9.90
CA ALA A 13 -6.05 -3.50 -8.87
C ALA A 13 -4.68 -4.20 -8.98
N ASP A 14 -4.18 -4.41 -10.20
CA ASP A 14 -2.83 -4.94 -10.44
C ASP A 14 -1.76 -3.93 -10.01
N MET A 15 -1.99 -2.65 -10.31
CA MET A 15 -1.07 -1.56 -9.92
C MET A 15 -1.01 -1.40 -8.40
N TRP A 16 -2.14 -1.51 -7.70
CA TRP A 16 -2.19 -1.55 -6.23
C TRP A 16 -1.37 -2.72 -5.69
N SER A 17 -1.56 -3.92 -6.25
CA SER A 17 -0.83 -5.13 -5.85
C SER A 17 0.69 -4.99 -6.06
N LEU A 18 1.10 -4.30 -7.12
CA LEU A 18 2.49 -3.95 -7.37
C LEU A 18 3.05 -2.97 -6.32
N GLY A 19 2.25 -1.97 -5.91
CA GLY A 19 2.60 -1.04 -4.85
C GLY A 19 2.85 -1.76 -3.51
N VAL A 20 1.92 -2.63 -3.11
CA VAL A 20 2.05 -3.45 -1.89
C VAL A 20 3.29 -4.34 -1.96
N THR A 21 3.47 -5.04 -3.07
CA THR A 21 4.64 -5.92 -3.28
C THR A 21 5.95 -5.15 -3.19
N THR A 22 6.02 -3.97 -3.80
CA THR A 22 7.23 -3.14 -3.78
C THR A 22 7.56 -2.66 -2.37
N TYR A 23 6.57 -2.23 -1.60
CA TYR A 23 6.74 -1.84 -0.19
C TYR A 23 7.34 -3.00 0.62
N VAL A 24 6.78 -4.21 0.47
CA VAL A 24 7.25 -5.41 1.18
C VAL A 24 8.68 -5.77 0.76
N LEU A 25 9.02 -5.69 -0.53
CA LEU A 25 10.36 -6.01 -1.01
C LEU A 25 11.44 -5.05 -0.49
N LEU A 26 11.11 -3.77 -0.29
CA LEU A 26 12.06 -2.77 0.17
C LEU A 26 12.21 -2.73 1.69
N THR A 27 11.14 -3.02 2.44
CA THR A 27 11.13 -2.86 3.90
C THR A 27 11.08 -4.18 4.66
N GLY A 28 10.55 -5.25 4.06
CA GLY A 28 10.20 -6.49 4.75
C GLY A 28 8.87 -6.46 5.51
N PHE A 29 8.14 -5.34 5.50
CA PHE A 29 6.89 -5.15 6.25
C PHE A 29 5.68 -4.94 5.32
N SER A 30 4.49 -5.25 5.81
CA SER A 30 3.24 -4.93 5.11
C SER A 30 2.89 -3.44 5.29
N PRO A 31 2.53 -2.70 4.24
CA PRO A 31 2.12 -1.29 4.35
C PRO A 31 0.84 -1.08 5.16
N PHE A 32 0.01 -2.11 5.31
CA PHE A 32 -1.30 -2.00 5.98
C PHE A 32 -1.47 -3.00 7.14
N GLY A 33 -0.39 -3.61 7.62
CA GLY A 33 -0.46 -4.57 8.72
C GLY A 33 -0.98 -3.95 10.01
N GLY A 34 -1.99 -4.57 10.63
CA GLY A 34 -2.46 -4.27 11.99
C GLY A 34 -2.24 -5.46 12.93
N GLU A 35 -2.52 -5.29 14.23
CA GLU A 35 -2.41 -6.39 15.21
C GLU A 35 -3.51 -7.44 15.01
N THR A 36 -4.63 -7.04 14.40
CA THR A 36 -5.74 -7.91 14.05
C THR A 36 -6.09 -7.82 12.57
N ASP A 37 -6.79 -8.84 12.07
CA ASP A 37 -7.34 -8.83 10.71
C ASP A 37 -8.26 -7.62 10.50
N GLN A 38 -9.07 -7.26 11.51
CA GLN A 38 -9.96 -6.09 11.46
C GLN A 38 -9.20 -4.77 11.32
N GLU A 39 -8.10 -4.60 12.05
CA GLU A 39 -7.23 -3.43 11.89
C GLU A 39 -6.57 -3.40 10.52
N THR A 40 -6.10 -4.56 10.04
CA THR A 40 -5.52 -4.68 8.70
C THR A 40 -6.54 -4.29 7.63
N PHE A 41 -7.77 -4.80 7.70
CA PHE A 41 -8.85 -4.43 6.78
C PHE A 41 -9.19 -2.93 6.86
N LYS A 42 -9.20 -2.37 8.06
CA LYS A 42 -9.43 -0.94 8.27
C LYS A 42 -8.33 -0.10 7.60
N ASN A 43 -7.05 -0.44 7.82
CA ASN A 43 -5.91 0.26 7.23
C ASN A 43 -5.95 0.20 5.71
N ILE A 44 -6.23 -0.99 5.14
CA ILE A 44 -6.42 -1.17 3.70
C ILE A 44 -7.58 -0.30 3.18
N SER A 45 -8.69 -0.21 3.92
CA SER A 45 -9.86 0.58 3.54
C SER A 45 -9.61 2.09 3.60
N GLN A 46 -8.74 2.53 4.50
CA GLN A 46 -8.31 3.94 4.60
C GLN A 46 -7.27 4.30 3.53
N GLY A 47 -6.52 3.32 3.03
CA GLY A 47 -5.57 3.49 1.93
C GLY A 47 -4.43 4.49 2.20
N GLU A 48 -4.31 4.96 3.44
CA GLU A 48 -3.21 5.80 3.87
C GLU A 48 -1.98 4.91 4.08
N VAL A 49 -0.96 5.13 3.27
CA VAL A 49 0.35 4.48 3.42
C VAL A 49 1.31 5.44 4.10
N ASP A 50 1.99 4.94 5.13
CA ASP A 50 3.03 5.67 5.85
C ASP A 50 4.43 5.24 5.40
N PHE A 51 5.40 6.15 5.55
CA PHE A 51 6.82 5.93 5.20
C PHE A 51 7.71 6.26 6.41
N PRO A 52 7.70 5.43 7.47
CA PRO A 52 8.47 5.70 8.68
C PRO A 52 9.97 5.74 8.40
N ASP A 53 10.67 6.72 8.97
CA ASP A 53 12.11 6.92 8.73
C ASP A 53 12.94 5.68 9.05
N GLU A 54 12.56 4.93 10.11
CA GLU A 54 13.20 3.67 10.52
C GLU A 54 13.24 2.60 9.42
N LEU A 55 12.28 2.60 8.49
CA LEU A 55 12.22 1.66 7.37
C LEU A 55 12.73 2.27 6.07
N PHE A 56 12.65 3.59 5.93
CA PHE A 56 12.84 4.27 4.66
C PHE A 56 14.09 5.15 4.57
N GLU A 57 14.86 5.35 5.65
CA GLU A 57 16.02 6.25 5.67
C GLU A 57 16.99 6.04 4.49
N ASP A 58 17.28 4.79 4.14
CA ASP A 58 18.16 4.41 3.04
C ASP A 58 17.42 4.14 1.71
N ILE A 59 16.09 4.25 1.69
CA ILE A 59 15.27 4.07 0.50
C ILE A 59 15.11 5.42 -0.22
N SER A 60 15.49 5.41 -1.51
CA SER A 60 15.41 6.58 -2.39
C SER A 60 14.03 7.25 -2.40
N ALA A 61 14.02 8.57 -2.52
CA ALA A 61 12.78 9.35 -2.65
C ALA A 61 11.94 8.91 -3.86
N GLN A 62 12.58 8.46 -4.95
CA GLN A 62 11.91 7.94 -6.14
C GLN A 62 11.13 6.66 -5.86
N ALA A 63 11.66 5.76 -5.03
CA ALA A 63 10.96 4.54 -4.65
C ALA A 63 9.74 4.85 -3.74
N ARG A 64 9.89 5.80 -2.81
CA ARG A 64 8.77 6.28 -1.98
C ARG A 64 7.65 6.88 -2.85
N ASP A 65 8.00 7.77 -3.79
CA ASP A 65 7.07 8.38 -4.75
C ASP A 65 6.39 7.34 -5.66
N PHE A 66 7.15 6.34 -6.14
CA PHE A 66 6.61 5.24 -6.92
C PHE A 66 5.54 4.45 -6.14
N ILE A 67 5.80 4.07 -4.89
CA ILE A 67 4.83 3.37 -4.05
C ILE A 67 3.59 4.25 -3.81
N ALA A 68 3.78 5.52 -3.44
CA ALA A 68 2.68 6.44 -3.15
C ALA A 68 1.72 6.63 -4.34
N LYS A 69 2.24 6.60 -5.58
CA LYS A 69 1.43 6.69 -6.80
C LYS A 69 0.71 5.40 -7.17
N LEU A 70 1.12 4.26 -6.60
CA LEU A 70 0.47 2.97 -6.83
C LEU A 70 -0.60 2.65 -5.78
N LEU A 71 -0.42 3.13 -4.55
CA LEU A 71 -1.33 2.90 -3.44
C LEU A 71 -2.36 4.03 -3.33
N VAL A 72 -3.16 4.22 -4.38
CA VAL A 72 -4.24 5.22 -4.46
C VAL A 72 -5.60 4.53 -4.34
N LEU A 73 -6.46 5.04 -3.47
CA LEU A 73 -7.77 4.46 -3.15
C LEU A 73 -8.78 4.54 -4.30
N ASP A 74 -8.81 5.69 -4.98
CA ASP A 74 -9.69 6.03 -6.10
C ASP A 74 -8.80 6.42 -7.30
N PRO A 75 -8.40 5.44 -8.13
CA PRO A 75 -7.39 5.59 -9.18
C PRO A 75 -7.87 6.30 -10.46
#